data_AF-A0A4Q5SBV8-F1
#
_entry.id   AF-A0A4Q5SBV8-F1
#
_cell.length_a   1.000
_cell.length_b   1.000
_cell.length_c   1.000
_cell.angle_alpha   90.00
_cell.angle_beta   90.00
_cell.angle_gamma   90.00
#
_symmetry.space_group_name_H-M   'P 1'
#
loop_
_entity.id
_entity.type
_entity.pdbx_description
1 polymer ?
#
loop_
_entity_poly.entity_id
_entity_poly.type
_entity_poly.pdbx_seq_one_letter_code
_entity_poly.pdbx_strand_id
1 'polypeptide(L)'
;MLRAGILAEIPHGFSTREEPALDSVLPGAPLILTKQVHSARALTVIAPWDGAPPEADALVTDRPGLLIGVVTADCAPVLLADRKAGVVAAAHAGWRGAVDGVIENTLAAMAELGARTSRIVAAIGPTI
;
A
#
# COMPACT_ATOMS: atom_id res chain seq x y z
N MET A 1 4.38 -16.35 2.53
CA MET A 1 3.58 -15.14 2.26
C MET A 1 2.11 -15.35 2.66
N LEU A 2 1.53 -14.44 3.42
CA LEU A 2 0.11 -14.44 3.79
C LEU A 2 -0.71 -13.62 2.79
N ARG A 3 -1.98 -14.00 2.59
CA ARG A 3 -2.93 -13.29 1.72
C ARG A 3 -4.26 -13.11 2.44
N ALA A 4 -4.96 -12.03 2.12
CA ALA A 4 -6.29 -11.73 2.64
C ALA A 4 -7.37 -12.13 1.63
N GLY A 5 -8.35 -12.91 2.08
CA GLY A 5 -9.46 -13.37 1.22
C GLY A 5 -10.27 -12.21 0.61
N ILE A 6 -10.42 -11.09 1.33
CA ILE A 6 -11.14 -9.91 0.84
C ILE A 6 -10.44 -9.23 -0.35
N LEU A 7 -9.16 -9.52 -0.57
CA LEU A 7 -8.34 -9.02 -1.68
C LEU A 7 -8.01 -10.12 -2.70
N ALA A 8 -8.69 -11.28 -2.68
CA ALA A 8 -8.30 -12.48 -3.43
C ALA A 8 -8.10 -12.25 -4.95
N GLU A 9 -8.82 -11.30 -5.53
CA GLU A 9 -8.78 -11.00 -6.97
C GLU A 9 -7.80 -9.87 -7.33
N ILE A 10 -6.96 -9.48 -6.38
CA ILE A 10 -5.95 -8.42 -6.52
C ILE A 10 -4.60 -9.05 -6.18
N PRO A 11 -3.57 -8.90 -7.03
CA PRO A 11 -2.24 -9.37 -6.69
C PRO A 11 -1.71 -8.63 -5.45
N HIS A 12 -1.55 -9.35 -4.33
CA HIS A 12 -1.10 -8.79 -3.05
C HIS A 12 -0.45 -9.87 -2.17
N GLY A 13 0.19 -9.43 -1.08
CA GLY A 13 0.62 -10.32 -0.01
C GLY A 13 1.26 -9.58 1.15
N PHE A 14 1.28 -10.22 2.32
CA PHE A 14 2.09 -9.84 3.46
C PHE A 14 3.22 -10.86 3.60
N SER A 15 4.47 -10.39 3.50
CA SER A 15 5.63 -11.27 3.54
C SER A 15 6.72 -10.74 4.45
N THR A 16 7.70 -11.58 4.72
CA THR A 16 8.90 -11.19 5.49
C THR A 16 9.98 -10.66 4.55
N ARG A 17 10.96 -9.97 5.11
CA ARG A 17 12.13 -9.49 4.36
C ARG A 17 12.97 -10.64 3.77
N GLU A 18 12.99 -11.79 4.44
CA GLU A 18 13.77 -12.97 4.03
C GLU A 18 13.16 -13.64 2.80
N GLU A 19 11.83 -13.67 2.71
CA GLU A 19 11.10 -14.31 1.62
C GLU A 19 10.04 -13.34 1.06
N PRO A 20 10.45 -12.24 0.39
CA PRO A 20 9.52 -11.21 -0.04
C PRO A 20 8.55 -11.70 -1.13
N ALA A 21 8.90 -12.78 -1.84
CA ALA A 21 8.07 -13.49 -2.81
C ALA A 21 7.39 -12.57 -3.85
N LEU A 22 8.05 -11.47 -4.23
CA LEU A 22 7.48 -10.42 -5.10
C LEU A 22 7.03 -10.95 -6.45
N ASP A 23 7.81 -11.85 -7.06
CA ASP A 23 7.45 -12.49 -8.33
C ASP A 23 6.20 -13.36 -8.22
N SER A 24 5.85 -13.86 -7.03
CA SER A 24 4.58 -14.56 -6.80
C SER A 24 3.39 -13.62 -6.66
N VAL A 25 3.65 -12.33 -6.40
CA VAL A 25 2.63 -11.28 -6.36
C VAL A 25 2.45 -10.73 -7.78
N LEU A 26 3.48 -10.13 -8.35
CA LEU A 26 3.43 -9.52 -9.67
C LEU A 26 4.79 -9.71 -10.38
N PRO A 27 4.93 -10.76 -11.23
CA PRO A 27 6.21 -11.10 -11.87
C PRO A 27 6.84 -9.94 -12.62
N GLY A 28 8.11 -9.66 -12.34
CA GLY A 28 8.91 -8.65 -13.06
C GLY A 28 8.49 -7.19 -12.83
N ALA A 29 7.51 -6.92 -11.95
CA ALA A 29 7.12 -5.57 -11.61
C ALA A 29 8.13 -4.91 -10.65
N PRO A 30 8.49 -3.64 -10.85
CA PRO A 30 9.30 -2.91 -9.88
C PRO A 30 8.53 -2.71 -8.58
N LEU A 31 9.18 -3.01 -7.45
CA LEU A 31 8.69 -2.68 -6.12
C LEU A 31 9.02 -1.22 -5.79
N ILE A 32 7.98 -0.44 -5.49
CA ILE A 32 8.06 0.96 -5.10
C ILE A 32 7.81 1.06 -3.60
N LEU A 33 8.77 1.66 -2.90
CA LEU A 33 8.74 1.93 -1.47
C LEU A 33 8.98 3.42 -1.21
N THR A 34 8.77 3.85 0.03
CA THR A 34 9.08 5.21 0.50
C THR A 34 10.09 5.16 1.65
N LYS A 35 10.64 6.32 2.00
CA LYS A 35 11.27 6.50 3.31
C LYS A 35 10.15 6.73 4.34
N GLN A 36 9.75 5.66 5.04
CA GLN A 36 8.72 5.72 6.08
C GLN A 36 9.23 6.50 7.30
N VAL A 37 8.45 7.48 7.75
CA VAL A 37 8.84 8.39 8.85
C VAL A 37 7.74 8.54 9.91
N HIS A 38 6.76 7.63 9.93
CA HIS A 38 5.60 7.63 10.82
C HIS A 38 4.73 8.90 10.66
N SER A 39 4.67 9.44 9.45
CA SER A 39 3.78 10.52 9.04
C SER A 39 2.39 10.01 8.64
N ALA A 40 1.48 10.93 8.33
CA ALA A 40 0.21 10.61 7.67
C ALA A 40 0.25 10.83 6.15
N ARG A 41 1.43 11.05 5.55
CA ARG A 41 1.54 11.43 4.15
C ARG A 41 1.32 10.23 3.22
N ALA A 42 0.35 10.35 2.32
CA ALA A 42 0.10 9.43 1.22
C ALA A 42 0.61 10.02 -0.11
N LEU A 43 1.20 9.18 -0.97
CA LEU A 43 1.68 9.58 -2.29
C LEU A 43 1.07 8.74 -3.40
N THR A 44 0.62 9.41 -4.45
CA THR A 44 0.22 8.77 -5.70
C THR A 44 1.45 8.43 -6.53
N VAL A 45 1.59 7.15 -6.89
CA VAL A 45 2.70 6.60 -7.67
C VAL A 45 2.21 6.32 -9.08
N ILE A 46 2.83 6.98 -10.07
CA ILE A 46 2.54 6.73 -11.49
C ILE A 46 3.73 6.14 -12.26
N ALA A 47 4.92 6.14 -11.66
CA ALA A 47 6.15 5.60 -12.20
C ALA A 47 7.13 5.33 -11.03
N PRO A 48 8.20 4.54 -11.25
CA PRO A 48 9.29 4.43 -10.30
C PRO A 48 9.94 5.78 -9.97
N TRP A 49 10.51 5.90 -8.78
CA TRP A 49 11.21 7.12 -8.37
C TRP A 49 12.49 7.35 -9.17
N ASP A 50 12.71 8.60 -9.57
CA ASP A 50 14.00 9.05 -10.08
C ASP A 50 14.88 9.48 -8.90
N GLY A 51 15.66 8.53 -8.36
CA GLY A 51 16.55 8.75 -7.22
C GLY A 51 16.02 8.20 -5.89
N ALA A 52 16.29 8.92 -4.80
CA ALA A 52 15.97 8.46 -3.44
C ALA A 52 14.45 8.43 -3.19
N PRO A 53 13.93 7.40 -2.50
CA PRO A 53 12.51 7.35 -2.15
C PRO A 53 12.09 8.57 -1.31
N PRO A 54 10.97 9.23 -1.65
CA PRO A 54 10.47 10.35 -0.87
C PRO A 54 9.98 9.92 0.51
N GLU A 55 9.88 10.88 1.43
CA GLU A 55 9.26 10.65 2.74
C GLU A 55 7.74 10.57 2.62
N ALA A 56 7.19 9.44 3.04
CA ALA A 56 5.76 9.16 3.13
C ALA A 56 5.53 7.79 3.80
N ASP A 57 4.33 7.58 4.30
CA ASP A 57 3.94 6.34 4.99
C ASP A 57 2.78 5.63 4.29
N ALA A 58 2.28 6.16 3.17
CA ALA A 58 1.37 5.44 2.30
C ALA A 58 1.63 5.72 0.82
N LEU A 59 1.32 4.72 0.01
CA LEU A 59 1.40 4.76 -1.45
C LEU A 59 0.05 4.37 -2.04
N VAL A 60 -0.32 5.03 -3.13
CA VAL A 60 -1.53 4.75 -3.91
C VAL A 60 -1.16 4.67 -5.38
N THR A 61 -1.75 3.76 -6.14
CA THR A 61 -1.60 3.73 -7.59
C THR A 61 -2.81 3.14 -8.28
N ASP A 62 -3.02 3.58 -9.52
CA ASP A 62 -3.94 3.00 -10.50
C ASP A 62 -3.19 2.52 -11.76
N ARG A 63 -1.85 2.49 -11.72
CA ARG A 63 -1.02 2.06 -12.84
C ARG A 63 -0.78 0.54 -12.77
N PRO A 64 -1.21 -0.22 -13.79
CA PRO A 64 -0.86 -1.63 -13.90
C PRO A 64 0.66 -1.81 -14.01
N GLY A 65 1.18 -2.90 -13.46
CA GLY A 65 2.61 -3.24 -13.57
C GLY A 65 3.51 -2.58 -12.54
N LEU A 66 2.98 -1.75 -11.64
CA LEU A 66 3.71 -1.26 -10.47
C LEU A 66 3.32 -2.06 -9.24
N LEU A 67 4.31 -2.50 -8.46
CA LEU A 67 4.08 -3.09 -7.15
C LEU A 67 4.41 -2.05 -6.09
N ILE A 68 3.43 -1.60 -5.30
CA ILE A 68 3.65 -0.69 -4.18
C ILE A 68 3.69 -1.48 -2.87
N GLY A 69 4.46 -1.00 -1.90
CA GLY A 69 4.56 -1.67 -0.60
C GLY A 69 4.98 -0.76 0.53
N VAL A 70 4.85 -1.30 1.74
CA VAL A 70 5.34 -0.71 2.98
C VAL A 70 6.08 -1.79 3.77
N VAL A 71 7.05 -1.36 4.56
CA VAL A 71 7.83 -2.25 5.44
C VAL A 71 7.40 -2.03 6.87
N THR A 72 7.17 -3.11 7.62
CA THR A 72 6.78 -3.00 9.02
C THR A 72 7.59 -3.96 9.89
N ALA A 73 7.71 -3.59 11.16
CA ALA A 73 8.02 -4.45 12.29
C ALA A 73 7.18 -3.89 13.44
N ASP A 74 6.20 -4.65 13.91
CA ASP A 74 5.17 -4.28 14.89
C ASP A 74 4.08 -3.30 14.41
N CYS A 75 4.38 -2.28 13.61
CA CYS A 75 3.37 -1.35 13.09
C CYS A 75 2.41 -2.05 12.09
N ALA A 76 1.17 -1.59 12.01
CA ALA A 76 0.15 -2.23 11.18
C ALA A 76 0.34 -1.91 9.68
N PRO A 77 0.59 -2.91 8.81
CA PRO A 77 0.50 -2.73 7.36
C PRO A 77 -0.96 -2.86 6.92
N VAL A 78 -1.47 -1.88 6.17
CA VAL A 78 -2.83 -1.89 5.64
C VAL A 78 -2.79 -1.85 4.12
N LEU A 79 -3.36 -2.87 3.48
CA LEU A 79 -3.56 -2.92 2.04
C LEU A 79 -5.00 -2.55 1.73
N LEU A 80 -5.22 -1.63 0.79
CA LEU A 80 -6.54 -1.17 0.39
C LEU A 80 -6.72 -1.29 -1.11
N ALA A 81 -7.96 -1.50 -1.56
CA ALA A 81 -8.26 -1.50 -2.99
C ALA A 81 -9.72 -1.21 -3.33
N ASP A 82 -9.93 -0.47 -4.43
CA ASP A 82 -11.19 -0.45 -5.19
C ASP A 82 -10.96 -1.16 -6.51
N ARG A 83 -11.38 -2.42 -6.58
CA ARG A 83 -11.19 -3.25 -7.78
C ARG A 83 -11.88 -2.68 -9.02
N LYS A 84 -13.04 -2.04 -8.85
CA LYS A 84 -13.81 -1.51 -9.99
C LYS A 84 -13.16 -0.25 -10.57
N ALA A 85 -12.49 0.54 -9.73
CA ALA A 85 -11.70 1.67 -10.18
C ALA A 85 -10.28 1.26 -10.66
N GLY A 86 -9.80 0.08 -10.27
CA GLY A 86 -8.43 -0.35 -10.55
C GLY A 86 -7.39 0.37 -9.68
N VAL A 87 -7.81 0.84 -8.50
CA VAL A 87 -6.96 1.61 -7.57
C VAL A 87 -6.57 0.75 -6.39
N VAL A 88 -5.28 0.71 -6.06
CA VAL A 88 -4.73 -0.01 -4.89
C VAL A 88 -3.87 0.91 -4.05
N ALA A 89 -3.73 0.59 -2.77
CA ALA A 89 -2.90 1.32 -1.83
C ALA A 89 -2.23 0.39 -0.81
N ALA A 90 -1.08 0.84 -0.29
CA ALA A 90 -0.38 0.24 0.84
C ALA A 90 -0.02 1.35 1.83
N ALA A 91 -0.40 1.18 3.10
CA ALA A 91 -0.19 2.16 4.16
C ALA A 91 0.49 1.53 5.37
N HIS A 92 1.47 2.24 5.92
CA HIS A 92 2.14 1.97 7.17
C HIS A 92 1.44 2.76 8.28
N ALA A 93 0.65 2.07 9.08
CA ALA A 93 -0.09 2.64 10.20
C ALA A 93 0.62 2.33 11.52
N GLY A 94 1.77 2.97 11.75
CA GLY A 94 2.31 3.11 13.11
C GLY A 94 1.41 4.02 13.95
N TRP A 95 1.50 3.95 15.28
CA TRP A 95 0.59 4.67 16.19
C TRP A 95 0.44 6.17 15.86
N ARG A 96 1.55 6.83 15.51
CA ARG A 96 1.56 8.26 15.18
C ARG A 96 0.85 8.53 13.86
N GLY A 97 1.24 7.85 12.79
CA GLY A 97 0.59 8.00 11.49
C GLY A 97 -0.89 7.63 11.51
N ALA A 98 -1.27 6.62 12.31
CA ALA A 98 -2.67 6.24 12.51
C ALA A 98 -3.49 7.36 13.17
N VAL A 99 -2.97 7.97 14.24
CA VAL A 99 -3.62 9.12 14.91
C VAL A 99 -3.66 10.36 14.01
N ASP A 100 -2.59 10.59 13.23
CA ASP A 100 -2.46 11.73 12.33
C ASP A 100 -3.25 11.57 11.01
N GLY A 101 -3.89 10.41 10.80
CA GLY A 101 -4.84 10.19 9.71
C GLY A 101 -4.26 9.58 8.43
N VAL A 102 -3.26 8.69 8.53
CA VAL A 102 -2.64 8.05 7.35
C VAL A 102 -3.65 7.28 6.50
N ILE A 103 -4.66 6.65 7.11
CA ILE A 103 -5.69 5.89 6.40
C ILE A 103 -6.63 6.83 5.66
N GLU A 104 -7.06 7.91 6.31
CA GLU A 104 -7.91 8.96 5.76
C GLU A 104 -7.24 9.62 4.55
N ASN A 105 -5.96 9.98 4.68
CA ASN A 105 -5.19 10.56 3.59
C ASN A 105 -4.98 9.57 2.44
N THR A 106 -4.82 8.27 2.74
CA THR A 106 -4.74 7.22 1.73
C THR A 106 -6.06 7.08 0.98
N LEU A 107 -7.20 7.07 1.68
CA LEU A 107 -8.53 7.00 1.07
C LEU A 107 -8.82 8.24 0.21
N ALA A 108 -8.40 9.43 0.64
CA ALA A 108 -8.53 10.65 -0.14
C ALA A 108 -7.73 10.56 -1.45
N ALA A 109 -6.46 10.15 -1.39
CA ALA A 109 -5.63 9.94 -2.58
C ALA A 109 -6.19 8.84 -3.50
N MET A 110 -6.77 7.76 -2.96
CA MET A 110 -7.47 6.76 -3.76
C MET A 110 -8.70 7.36 -4.46
N ALA A 111 -9.46 8.21 -3.78
CA ALA A 111 -10.64 8.87 -4.34
C ALA A 111 -10.28 9.85 -5.47
N GLU A 112 -9.15 10.54 -5.37
CA GLU A 112 -8.60 11.39 -6.44
C GLU A 112 -8.32 10.59 -7.73
N LEU A 113 -8.00 9.29 -7.62
CA LEU A 113 -7.85 8.36 -8.75
C LEU A 113 -9.17 7.70 -9.19
N GLY A 114 -10.31 8.13 -8.63
CA GLY A 114 -11.64 7.62 -8.99
C GLY A 114 -12.11 6.40 -8.20
N ALA A 115 -11.40 6.00 -7.14
CA ALA A 115 -11.93 5.04 -6.17
C ALA A 115 -13.15 5.62 -5.44
N ARG A 116 -14.04 4.74 -4.97
CA ARG A 116 -15.16 5.13 -4.11
C ARG A 116 -15.01 4.43 -2.77
N THR A 117 -15.04 5.19 -1.67
CA THR A 117 -14.89 4.66 -0.31
C THR A 117 -15.83 3.49 -0.01
N SER A 118 -17.07 3.52 -0.51
CA SER A 118 -18.05 2.43 -0.34
C SER A 118 -17.71 1.13 -1.08
N ARG A 119 -16.72 1.14 -1.97
CA ARG A 119 -16.19 -0.04 -2.68
C ARG A 119 -14.79 -0.43 -2.23
N ILE A 120 -14.13 0.42 -1.44
CA ILE A 120 -12.78 0.14 -0.98
C ILE A 120 -12.87 -0.97 0.07
N VAL A 121 -12.13 -2.04 -0.17
CA VAL A 121 -11.87 -3.07 0.83
C VAL A 121 -10.49 -2.84 1.43
N ALA A 122 -10.32 -3.21 2.69
CA ALA A 122 -9.07 -3.11 3.41
C ALA A 122 -8.71 -4.43 4.07
N ALA A 123 -7.43 -4.76 4.08
CA ALA A 123 -6.86 -5.87 4.82
C ALA A 123 -5.74 -5.35 5.72
N ILE A 124 -5.83 -5.66 7.02
CA ILE A 124 -4.78 -5.37 7.98
C ILE A 124 -3.91 -6.63 8.10
N GLY A 125 -2.61 -6.48 7.89
CA GLY A 125 -1.65 -7.58 8.01
C GLY A 125 -1.19 -7.82 9.44
N PRO A 126 -0.20 -8.71 9.63
CA PRO A 126 0.39 -8.99 10.94
C PRO A 126 0.96 -7.72 11.61
N THR A 127 0.67 -7.58 12.90
CA THR A 127 0.99 -6.42 13.75
C THR A 127 1.01 -6.87 15.22
N ILE A 128 1.57 -6.07 16.13
CA ILE A 128 1.51 -6.33 17.60
C ILE A 128 0.08 -6.24 18.16
#